data_AF-A0ABD3LWE5-F1
#
_entry.id   AF-A0ABD3LWE5-F1
#
_cell.length_a   1.000
_cell.length_b   1.000
_cell.length_c   1.000
_cell.angle_alpha   90.00
_cell.angle_beta   90.00
_cell.angle_gamma   90.00
#
_symmetry.space_group_name_H-M   'P 1'
#
loop_
_entity.id
_entity.type
_entity.pdbx_description
1 polymer ?
#
loop_
_entity_poly.entity_id
_entity_poly.type
_entity_poly.pdbx_seq_one_letter_code
_entity_poly.pdbx_strand_id
1 'polypeptide(L)'
;MIGAYLRADMIEKAMQTYEKMKAAGRTPNEFTLMILIRILEKAGERDLVEFVKRDCLEYLDSAKKFLEHVNGKFVGIHSSIIILAFCSLYAYLSAWASL
;
A
#
# COMPACT_ATOMS: atom_id res chain seq x y z
N MET A 1 13.57 -0.25 7.99
CA MET A 1 13.29 1.08 8.58
C MET A 1 12.19 1.83 7.84
N ILE A 2 12.28 2.02 6.51
CA ILE A 2 11.22 2.68 5.71
C ILE A 2 9.83 2.09 5.96
N GLY A 3 9.68 0.76 5.89
CA GLY A 3 8.38 0.11 6.14
C GLY A 3 7.82 0.31 7.57
N ALA A 4 8.65 0.65 8.56
CA ALA A 4 8.16 0.99 9.90
C ALA A 4 7.61 2.41 9.96
N TYR A 5 8.29 3.38 9.33
CA TYR A 5 7.81 4.75 9.20
C TYR A 5 6.48 4.81 8.44
N LEU A 6 6.38 4.05 7.35
CA LEU A 6 5.16 4.00 6.55
C LEU A 6 3.96 3.40 7.32
N ARG A 7 4.18 2.42 8.21
CA ARG A 7 3.11 1.88 9.08
C ARG A 7 2.69 2.84 10.19
N ALA A 8 3.57 3.75 10.59
CA ALA A 8 3.31 4.78 11.60
C ALA A 8 2.79 6.10 10.97
N ASP A 9 2.39 6.07 9.69
CA ASP A 9 1.94 7.24 8.92
C ASP A 9 2.97 8.39 8.83
N MET A 10 4.24 8.07 9.03
CA MET A 10 5.34 9.04 8.97
C MET A 10 5.90 9.15 7.55
N ILE A 11 5.08 9.59 6.61
CA ILE A 11 5.41 9.64 5.17
C ILE A 11 6.67 10.45 4.90
N GLU A 12 6.80 11.62 5.52
CA GLU A 12 7.97 12.50 5.34
C GLU A 12 9.28 11.79 5.72
N LYS A 13 9.33 11.12 6.88
CA LYS A 13 10.52 10.37 7.32
C LYS A 13 10.79 9.17 6.44
N ALA A 14 9.75 8.51 5.94
CA ALA A 14 9.88 7.41 4.99
C ALA A 14 10.53 7.89 3.69
N MET A 15 10.06 8.99 3.13
CA MET A 15 10.62 9.60 1.91
C MET A 15 12.04 10.12 2.12
N GLN A 16 12.32 10.79 3.24
CA GLN A 16 13.69 11.22 3.56
C GLN A 16 14.67 10.03 3.64
N THR A 17 14.22 8.90 4.20
CA THR A 17 15.04 7.69 4.28
C THR A 17 15.23 7.06 2.90
N TYR A 18 14.19 7.07 2.07
CA TYR A 18 14.25 6.60 0.68
C TYR A 18 15.25 7.41 -0.15
N GLU A 19 15.18 8.74 -0.10
CA GLU A 19 16.13 9.62 -0.78
C GLU A 19 17.58 9.43 -0.29
N LYS A 20 17.78 9.25 1.02
CA LYS A 20 19.11 8.92 1.57
C LYS A 20 19.65 7.59 1.02
N MET A 21 18.79 6.59 0.79
CA MET A 21 19.21 5.34 0.16
C MET A 21 19.64 5.56 -1.29
N LYS A 22 18.88 6.34 -2.07
CA LYS A 22 19.23 6.72 -3.44
C LYS A 22 20.57 7.45 -3.49
N ALA A 23 20.76 8.47 -2.65
CA ALA A 23 21.99 9.25 -2.56
C ALA A 23 23.21 8.41 -2.16
N ALA A 24 23.02 7.34 -1.39
CA ALA A 24 24.07 6.39 -1.04
C ALA A 24 24.37 5.36 -2.15
N GLY A 25 23.75 5.49 -3.33
CA GLY A 25 23.90 4.56 -4.45
C GLY A 25 23.28 3.18 -4.18
N ARG A 26 22.39 3.06 -3.19
CA ARG A 26 21.71 1.80 -2.88
C ARG A 26 20.40 1.71 -3.63
N THR A 27 20.29 0.70 -4.49
CA THR A 27 19.05 0.43 -5.23
C THR A 27 17.95 -0.06 -4.27
N PRO A 28 16.79 0.62 -4.23
CA PRO A 28 15.63 0.13 -3.50
C PRO A 28 15.18 -1.22 -4.08
N ASN A 29 14.87 -2.19 -3.21
CA ASN A 29 14.33 -3.49 -3.65
C ASN A 29 12.88 -3.31 -4.16
N GLU A 30 12.45 -4.17 -5.10
CA GLU A 30 11.09 -4.26 -5.64
C GLU A 30 10.01 -4.24 -4.54
N PHE A 31 10.24 -4.99 -3.46
CA PHE A 31 9.34 -5.00 -2.30
C PHE A 31 9.24 -3.63 -1.59
N THR A 32 10.35 -2.89 -1.52
CA THR A 32 10.38 -1.55 -0.90
C THR A 32 9.59 -0.55 -1.74
N LEU A 33 9.78 -0.59 -3.06
CA LEU A 33 9.06 0.25 -4.02
C LEU A 33 7.55 -0.05 -3.99
N MET A 34 7.16 -1.33 -3.93
CA MET A 34 5.76 -1.74 -3.86
C MET A 34 5.07 -1.20 -2.60
N ILE A 35 5.71 -1.32 -1.44
CA ILE A 35 5.15 -0.82 -0.18
C ILE A 35 5.04 0.70 -0.19
N LEU A 36 6.05 1.40 -0.71
CA LEU A 36 6.03 2.87 -0.85
C LEU A 36 4.83 3.31 -1.68
N ILE A 37 4.67 2.78 -2.89
CA ILE A 37 3.58 3.16 -3.79
C ILE A 37 2.22 2.94 -3.11
N ARG A 38 1.99 1.75 -2.53
CA ARG A 38 0.69 1.42 -1.92
C ARG A 38 0.33 2.31 -0.74
N ILE A 39 1.31 2.64 0.10
CA ILE A 39 1.05 3.46 1.29
C ILE A 39 0.85 4.92 0.89
N LEU A 40 1.62 5.44 -0.07
CA LEU A 40 1.42 6.77 -0.63
C LEU A 40 0.06 6.90 -1.33
N GLU A 41 -0.36 5.89 -2.09
CA GLU A 41 -1.70 5.84 -2.71
C GLU A 41 -2.81 5.87 -1.65
N LYS A 42 -2.64 5.13 -0.55
CA LYS A 42 -3.59 5.12 0.58
C LYS A 42 -3.61 6.46 1.33
N ALA A 43 -2.47 7.13 1.45
CA ALA A 43 -2.35 8.45 2.06
C ALA A 43 -2.86 9.59 1.15
N GLY A 44 -3.09 9.31 -0.14
CA GLY A 44 -3.52 10.32 -1.12
C GLY A 44 -2.38 11.18 -1.68
N GLU A 45 -1.14 10.79 -1.44
CA GLU A 45 0.08 11.50 -1.83
C GLU A 45 0.46 11.25 -3.29
N ARG A 46 -0.40 11.71 -4.22
CA ARG A 46 -0.31 11.39 -5.66
C ARG A 46 1.02 11.81 -6.30
N ASP A 47 1.55 12.96 -5.92
CA ASP A 47 2.81 13.46 -6.48
C ASP A 47 3.99 12.56 -6.10
N LEU A 48 4.01 12.08 -4.86
CA LEU A 48 5.01 11.12 -4.39
C LEU A 48 4.84 9.74 -5.03
N VAL A 49 3.60 9.32 -5.30
CA VAL A 49 3.33 8.07 -6.04
C VAL A 49 3.95 8.13 -7.43
N GLU A 50 3.69 9.19 -8.19
CA GLU A 50 4.24 9.34 -9.54
C GLU A 50 5.76 9.48 -9.55
N PHE A 51 6.31 10.15 -8.53
CA PHE A 51 7.75 10.21 -8.32
C PHE A 51 8.36 8.81 -8.13
N VAL A 52 7.83 8.00 -7.22
CA VAL A 52 8.35 6.63 -6.98
C VAL A 52 8.10 5.72 -8.20
N LYS A 53 6.98 5.86 -8.91
CA LYS A 53 6.71 5.11 -10.15
C LYS A 53 7.73 5.44 -11.24
N ARG A 54 8.15 6.70 -11.36
CA ARG A 54 9.22 7.11 -12.28
C ARG A 54 10.55 6.48 -11.90
N ASP A 55 10.91 6.52 -10.62
CA ASP A 55 12.13 5.87 -10.12
C ASP A 55 12.16 4.37 -10.44
N CYS A 56 11.01 3.69 -10.41
CA CYS A 56 10.93 2.27 -10.76
C CYS A 56 11.42 1.98 -12.19
N LEU A 57 11.24 2.93 -13.13
CA LEU A 57 11.74 2.81 -14.51
C LEU A 57 13.27 2.80 -14.58
N GLU A 58 13.94 3.46 -13.63
CA GLU A 58 15.39 3.55 -13.58
C GLU A 58 16.02 2.32 -12.92
N TYR A 59 15.32 1.69 -11.98
CA TYR A 59 15.87 0.60 -11.16
C TYR A 59 15.49 -0.81 -11.63
N LEU A 60 14.42 -0.97 -12.40
CA LEU A 60 13.87 -2.28 -12.76
C LEU A 60 13.90 -2.51 -14.27
N ASP A 61 14.62 -3.54 -14.72
CA ASP A 61 14.65 -3.99 -16.13
C ASP A 61 13.23 -4.30 -16.67
N SER A 62 12.30 -4.68 -15.79
CA SER A 62 10.90 -4.94 -16.12
C SER A 62 9.92 -4.08 -15.31
N ALA A 63 10.22 -2.78 -15.20
CA ALA A 63 9.40 -1.83 -14.47
C ALA A 63 7.91 -1.84 -14.87
N LYS A 64 7.61 -2.02 -16.17
CA LYS A 64 6.22 -2.09 -16.66
C LYS A 64 5.43 -3.25 -16.03
N LYS A 65 6.01 -4.46 -16.00
CA LYS A 65 5.39 -5.65 -15.42
C LYS A 65 5.20 -5.49 -13.91
N PHE A 66 6.17 -4.89 -13.24
CA PHE A 66 6.08 -4.53 -11.83
C PHE A 66 4.93 -3.54 -11.57
N LEU A 67 4.85 -2.46 -12.34
CA LEU A 67 3.80 -1.44 -12.19
C LEU A 67 2.41 -2.02 -12.47
N GLU A 68 2.27 -2.91 -13.45
CA GLU A 68 1.03 -3.67 -13.68
C GLU A 68 0.65 -4.53 -12.46
N HIS A 69 1.63 -5.17 -11.81
CA HIS A 69 1.40 -5.94 -10.58
C HIS A 69 1.04 -5.05 -9.38
N VAL A 70 1.68 -3.88 -9.24
CA VAL A 70 1.40 -2.93 -8.15
C VAL A 70 0.01 -2.32 -8.31
N ASN A 71 -0.35 -1.93 -9.53
CA ASN A 71 -1.65 -1.35 -9.87
C ASN A 71 -2.77 -2.41 -9.90
N GLY A 72 -2.39 -3.68 -10.13
CA GLY A 72 -3.24 -4.83 -9.88
C GLY A 72 -3.65 -4.85 -8.41
N LYS A 73 -4.91 -4.50 -8.15
CA LYS A 73 -5.47 -4.49 -6.80
C LYS A 73 -5.14 -5.82 -6.11
N PHE A 74 -4.31 -5.78 -5.08
CA PHE A 74 -4.33 -6.86 -4.11
C PHE A 74 -5.68 -6.73 -3.43
N VAL A 75 -6.64 -7.55 -3.86
CA VAL A 75 -7.89 -7.78 -3.15
C VAL A 75 -7.50 -8.47 -1.85
N GLY A 76 -6.95 -7.68 -0.94
CA GLY A 76 -6.72 -8.02 0.45
C GLY A 76 -8.07 -8.08 1.11
N ILE A 77 -8.79 -9.17 0.84
CA ILE A 77 -9.90 -9.61 1.66
C ILE A 77 -9.27 -10.00 3.00
N HIS A 78 -9.30 -9.06 3.94
CA HIS A 78 -9.27 -9.37 5.36
C HIS A 78 -10.07 -8.28 6.09
N SER A 79 -11.38 -8.46 6.17
CA SER A 79 -12.04 -9.16 7.30
C SER A 79 -12.22 -8.27 8.54
N SER A 80 -12.80 -7.09 8.36
CA SER A 80 -13.52 -6.44 9.47
C SER A 80 -14.86 -5.90 8.99
N ILE A 81 -14.89 -5.22 7.85
CA ILE A 81 -16.14 -4.59 7.35
C ILE A 81 -17.17 -5.63 6.89
N ILE A 82 -16.77 -6.67 6.16
CA ILE A 82 -17.70 -7.70 5.67
C ILE A 82 -18.19 -8.59 6.82
N ILE A 83 -17.32 -8.98 7.75
CA ILE A 83 -17.72 -9.78 8.92
C ILE A 83 -18.70 -8.99 9.81
N LEU A 84 -18.45 -7.70 10.05
CA LEU A 84 -19.38 -6.85 10.79
C LEU A 84 -20.73 -6.72 10.08
N ALA A 85 -20.74 -6.53 8.76
CA ALA A 85 -21.98 -6.48 7.98
C ALA A 85 -22.76 -7.80 8.07
N PHE A 86 -22.09 -8.94 7.99
CA PHE A 86 -22.73 -10.26 8.15
C PHE A 86 -23.22 -10.50 9.58
N CYS A 87 -22.50 -10.03 10.60
CA CYS A 87 -22.90 -10.17 12.00
C CYS A 87 -24.15 -9.33 12.32
N SER A 88 -24.22 -8.09 11.81
CA SER A 88 -25.40 -7.24 11.93
C SER A 88 -26.60 -7.83 11.19
N LEU A 89 -26.41 -8.40 10.00
CA LEU A 89 -27.49 -9.02 9.24
C LEU A 89 -28.04 -10.29 9.92
N TYR A 90 -27.15 -11.10 10.51
CA TYR A 90 -27.54 -12.31 11.26
C TYR A 90 -28.31 -12.00 12.54
N ALA A 91 -27.94 -10.93 13.25
CA ALA A 91 -28.68 -10.44 14.41
C ALA A 91 -30.09 -9.95 14.03
N TYR A 92 -30.24 -9.26 12.90
CA TYR A 92 -31.55 -8.84 12.40
C TYR A 92 -32.44 -10.02 11.99
N LEU A 93 -31.86 -11.03 11.32
CA LEU A 93 -32.62 -12.19 10.84
C LEU A 93 -33.10 -13.10 11.99
N SER A 94 -32.28 -13.28 13.03
CA SER A 94 -32.65 -14.06 14.22
C SER A 94 -33.72 -13.40 15.08
N ALA A 95 -33.72 -12.06 15.17
CA ALA A 95 -34.75 -11.31 15.89
C ALA A 95 -36.15 -11.43 15.25
N TRP A 96 -36.24 -11.59 13.92
CA TRP A 96 -37.51 -11.69 13.21
C TRP A 96 -38.08 -13.12 13.17
N ALA A 97 -37.23 -14.14 13.36
CA ALA A 97 -37.64 -15.54 13.39
C ALA A 97 -38.23 -15.98 14.75
N SER A 98 -38.23 -15.10 15.76
CA SER A 98 -38.74 -15.38 17.12
C SER A 98 -40.07 -14.69 17.42
N LEU A 99 -40.74 -14.15 16.39
CA LEU A 99 -42.08 -13.55 16.44
C LEU A 99 -43.08 -14.45 15.69
#